data_AF-A0A7C5Q842-F1
#
_entry.id   AF-A0A7C5Q842-F1
#
_cell.length_a   1.000
_cell.length_b   1.000
_cell.length_c   1.000
_cell.angle_alpha   90.00
_cell.angle_beta   90.00
_cell.angle_gamma   90.00
#
_symmetry.space_group_name_H-M   'P 1'
#
loop_
_entity.id
_entity.type
_entity.pdbx_description
1 polymer ?
#
loop_
_entity_poly.entity_id
_entity_poly.type
_entity_poly.pdbx_seq_one_letter_code
_entity_poly.pdbx_strand_id
1 'polypeptide(L)'
;MRTFEAFLEVVLRFSDLERLEFRDDQIAGCIKALRRLREGASSAELRAEGRLVGGVEEVLGILEEFVRKADAEESLRLEEALRIFIRSPAPCKKITLSVVATLLGRSEVR
;
A
#
# COMPACT_ATOMS: atom_id res chain seq x y z
N MET A 1 -6.93 -7.46 -8.62
CA MET A 1 -5.92 -6.39 -8.58
C MET A 1 -4.56 -7.04 -8.48
N ARG A 2 -3.61 -6.64 -9.33
CA ARG A 2 -2.23 -7.16 -9.35
C ARG A 2 -1.36 -6.44 -8.32
N THR A 3 -0.22 -7.03 -7.95
CA THR A 3 0.71 -6.49 -6.94
C THR A 3 1.11 -5.03 -7.19
N PHE A 4 1.47 -4.65 -8.42
CA PHE A 4 1.83 -3.26 -8.75
C PHE A 4 0.67 -2.28 -8.66
N GLU A 5 -0.56 -2.72 -8.98
CA GLU A 5 -1.77 -1.90 -8.87
C GLU A 5 -2.06 -1.62 -7.39
N ALA A 6 -2.03 -2.65 -6.55
CA ALA A 6 -2.22 -2.53 -5.11
C ALA A 6 -1.16 -1.63 -4.47
N PHE A 7 0.11 -1.80 -4.84
CA PHE A 7 1.19 -0.94 -4.38
C PHE A 7 0.93 0.52 -4.71
N LEU A 8 0.60 0.81 -5.98
CA LEU A 8 0.40 2.18 -6.44
C LEU A 8 -0.82 2.82 -5.76
N GLU A 9 -1.94 2.11 -5.66
CA GLU A 9 -3.15 2.62 -5.00
C GLU A 9 -2.93 2.93 -3.52
N VAL A 10 -2.27 2.02 -2.79
CA VAL A 10 -1.98 2.21 -1.36
C VAL A 10 -1.05 3.40 -1.16
N VAL A 11 0.04 3.48 -1.92
CA VAL A 11 1.04 4.55 -1.72
C VAL A 11 0.48 5.91 -2.10
N LEU A 12 -0.24 6.02 -3.23
CA LEU A 12 -0.82 7.29 -3.67
C LEU A 12 -1.86 7.82 -2.71
N ARG A 13 -2.57 6.95 -1.99
CA ARG A 13 -3.51 7.38 -0.95
C ARG A 13 -2.84 8.18 0.18
N PHE A 14 -1.55 7.96 0.38
CA PHE A 14 -0.77 8.53 1.48
C PHE A 14 0.39 9.40 0.99
N SER A 15 0.31 9.90 -0.24
CA SER A 15 1.37 10.72 -0.86
C SER A 15 0.80 12.02 -1.41
N ASP A 16 1.52 13.13 -1.18
CA ASP A 16 1.35 14.38 -1.90
C ASP A 16 2.58 14.59 -2.80
N LEU A 17 2.40 14.36 -4.10
CA LEU A 17 3.47 14.40 -5.07
C LEU A 17 3.87 15.82 -5.51
N GLU A 18 3.02 16.81 -5.26
CA GLU A 18 3.32 18.22 -5.49
C GLU A 18 4.29 18.72 -4.43
N ARG A 19 4.06 18.30 -3.18
CA ARG A 19 4.89 18.67 -2.02
C ARG A 19 6.02 17.70 -1.71
N LEU A 20 6.08 16.56 -2.40
CA LEU A 20 7.00 15.45 -2.10
C LEU A 20 6.86 14.93 -0.66
N GLU A 21 5.63 14.97 -0.13
CA GLU A 21 5.31 14.49 1.21
C GLU A 21 4.74 13.07 1.14
N PHE A 22 5.20 12.21 2.04
CA PHE A 22 4.80 10.80 2.10
C PHE A 22 4.48 10.46 3.55
N ARG A 23 3.25 9.99 3.79
CA ARG A 23 2.80 9.53 5.12
C ARG A 23 3.24 8.09 5.36
N ASP A 24 4.55 7.93 5.56
CA ASP A 24 5.19 6.63 5.78
C ASP A 24 4.65 5.90 7.01
N ASP A 25 4.16 6.65 8.00
CA ASP A 25 3.44 6.14 9.18
C ASP A 25 2.18 5.35 8.77
N GLN A 26 1.39 5.90 7.84
CA GLN A 26 0.20 5.23 7.31
C GLN A 26 0.56 4.06 6.40
N ILE A 27 1.59 4.20 5.56
CA ILE A 27 2.06 3.08 4.72
C ILE A 27 2.56 1.92 5.61
N ALA A 28 3.23 2.21 6.73
CA ALA A 28 3.58 1.20 7.73
C ALA A 28 2.35 0.57 8.40
N GLY A 29 1.27 1.35 8.61
CA GLY A 29 -0.04 0.84 9.01
C GLY A 29 -0.63 -0.16 8.00
N CYS A 30 -0.49 0.12 6.70
CA CYS A 30 -0.93 -0.78 5.63
C CYS A 30 -0.18 -2.11 5.65
N ILE A 31 1.13 -2.08 5.92
CA ILE A 31 1.93 -3.31 6.08
C ILE A 31 1.39 -4.16 7.24
N LYS A 32 1.03 -3.54 8.37
CA LYS A 32 0.45 -4.26 9.52
C LYS A 32 -0.92 -4.84 9.17
N ALA A 33 -1.78 -4.07 8.51
CA ALA A 33 -3.09 -4.52 8.05
C ALA A 33 -2.96 -5.70 7.08
N LEU A 34 -2.05 -5.62 6.10
CA LEU A 34 -1.79 -6.68 5.13
C LEU A 34 -1.41 -8.01 5.79
N ARG A 35 -0.59 -7.98 6.84
CA ARG A 35 -0.21 -9.17 7.63
C ARG A 35 -1.42 -9.80 8.31
N ARG A 36 -2.23 -8.98 9.00
CA ARG A 36 -3.43 -9.43 9.71
C ARG A 36 -4.47 -10.02 8.74
N LEU A 37 -4.67 -9.39 7.59
CA LEU A 37 -5.57 -9.88 6.53
C LEU A 37 -5.09 -11.23 5.99
N ARG A 38 -3.79 -11.39 5.78
CA ARG A 38 -3.18 -12.67 5.36
C ARG A 38 -3.34 -13.77 6.41
N GLU A 39 -3.40 -13.40 7.70
CA GLU A 39 -3.69 -14.30 8.83
C GLU A 39 -5.19 -14.62 8.99
N GLY A 40 -6.06 -14.08 8.12
CA GLY A 40 -7.49 -14.36 8.09
C GLY A 40 -8.37 -13.33 8.78
N ALA A 41 -7.83 -12.20 9.23
CA ALA A 41 -8.66 -11.08 9.69
C ALA A 41 -9.44 -10.46 8.52
N SER A 42 -10.58 -9.86 8.81
CA SER A 42 -11.40 -9.10 7.88
C SER A 42 -11.16 -7.60 8.00
N SER A 43 -11.48 -6.83 6.94
CA SER A 43 -11.42 -5.37 7.02
C SER A 43 -12.39 -4.79 8.05
N ALA A 44 -13.49 -5.48 8.37
CA ALA A 44 -14.43 -5.07 9.40
C ALA A 44 -13.84 -5.19 10.81
N GLU A 45 -13.17 -6.30 11.12
CA GLU A 45 -12.47 -6.51 12.39
C GLU A 45 -11.35 -5.47 12.58
N LEU A 46 -10.56 -5.23 11.53
CA LEU A 46 -9.49 -4.23 11.56
C LEU A 46 -9.99 -2.80 11.79
N ARG A 47 -11.16 -2.44 11.26
CA ARG A 47 -11.80 -1.14 11.56
C ARG A 47 -12.24 -1.03 13.01
N ALA A 48 -12.74 -2.11 13.59
CA ALA A 48 -13.18 -2.15 14.98
C ALA A 48 -12.00 -2.07 15.98
N GLU A 49 -10.81 -2.57 15.59
CA GLU A 49 -9.61 -2.56 16.45
C GLU A 49 -9.01 -1.16 16.68
N GLY A 50 -9.33 -0.16 15.84
CA GLY A 50 -9.11 1.29 16.00
C GLY A 50 -7.66 1.79 16.22
N ARG A 51 -6.90 1.19 17.13
CA ARG A 51 -5.54 1.58 17.53
C ARG A 51 -4.44 1.01 16.63
N LEU A 52 -4.68 -0.13 15.98
CA LEU A 52 -3.66 -0.80 15.15
C LEU A 52 -3.60 -0.26 13.71
N VAL A 53 -4.68 0.35 13.25
CA VAL A 53 -4.96 0.61 11.84
C VAL A 53 -5.53 2.03 11.61
N GLY A 54 -5.38 2.90 12.61
CA GLY A 54 -5.86 4.28 12.58
C GLY A 54 -5.27 5.04 11.40
N GLY A 55 -6.14 5.57 10.54
CA GLY A 55 -5.77 6.36 9.37
C GLY A 55 -5.52 5.55 8.09
N VAL A 56 -5.77 4.23 8.06
CA VAL A 56 -5.72 3.44 6.81
C VAL A 56 -7.04 2.76 6.47
N GLU A 57 -8.14 3.17 7.12
CA GLU A 57 -9.48 2.56 7.01
C GLU A 57 -10.01 2.54 5.57
N GLU A 58 -9.64 3.55 4.80
CA GLU A 58 -10.02 3.76 3.40
C GLU A 58 -9.33 2.80 2.44
N VAL A 59 -8.15 2.27 2.78
CA VAL A 59 -7.43 1.28 1.95
C VAL A 59 -7.64 -0.15 2.43
N LEU A 60 -8.27 -0.37 3.59
CA LEU A 60 -8.50 -1.72 4.11
C LEU A 60 -9.30 -2.61 3.16
N GLY A 61 -10.28 -2.06 2.44
CA GLY A 61 -11.03 -2.81 1.43
C GLY A 61 -10.15 -3.24 0.26
N ILE A 62 -9.27 -2.35 -0.20
CA ILE A 62 -8.30 -2.60 -1.28
C ILE A 62 -7.33 -3.72 -0.86
N LEU A 63 -6.78 -3.64 0.36
CA LEU A 63 -5.87 -4.64 0.90
C LEU A 63 -6.55 -6.00 1.09
N GLU A 64 -7.78 -6.04 1.58
CA GLU A 64 -8.53 -7.28 1.77
C GLU A 64 -8.87 -7.93 0.43
N GLU A 65 -9.31 -7.15 -0.55
CA GLU A 65 -9.56 -7.63 -1.91
C GLU A 65 -8.28 -8.19 -2.55
N PHE A 66 -7.15 -7.50 -2.37
CA PHE A 66 -5.85 -7.96 -2.84
C PHE A 66 -5.50 -9.32 -2.23
N VAL A 67 -5.48 -9.44 -0.91
CA VAL A 67 -5.09 -10.68 -0.21
C VAL A 67 -6.00 -11.86 -0.59
N ARG A 68 -7.29 -11.62 -0.83
CA ARG A 68 -8.23 -12.68 -1.26
C ARG A 68 -7.95 -13.20 -2.67
N LYS A 69 -7.33 -12.40 -3.54
CA LYS A 69 -7.08 -12.73 -4.95
C LYS A 69 -5.63 -13.13 -5.22
N ALA A 70 -4.70 -12.57 -4.46
CA ALA A 70 -3.27 -12.81 -4.55
C ALA A 70 -2.90 -14.13 -3.86
N ASP A 71 -1.88 -14.81 -4.36
CA ASP A 71 -1.27 -15.89 -3.61
C ASP A 71 -0.42 -15.34 -2.43
N ALA A 72 0.05 -16.26 -1.59
CA ALA A 72 0.85 -15.90 -0.41
C ALA A 72 2.16 -15.20 -0.81
N GLU A 73 2.75 -15.55 -1.95
CA GLU A 73 4.01 -14.98 -2.42
C GLU A 73 3.81 -13.54 -2.92
N GLU A 74 2.77 -13.28 -3.70
CA GLU A 74 2.37 -11.93 -4.12
C GLU A 74 2.08 -11.03 -2.92
N SER A 75 1.41 -11.56 -1.90
CA SER A 75 1.16 -10.82 -0.66
C SER A 75 2.46 -10.43 0.06
N LEU A 76 3.46 -11.31 0.08
CA LEU A 76 4.78 -11.01 0.64
C LEU A 76 5.57 -10.02 -0.22
N ARG A 77 5.43 -10.10 -1.55
CA ARG A 77 6.07 -9.14 -2.47
C ARG A 77 5.50 -7.73 -2.32
N LEU A 78 4.19 -7.58 -2.14
CA LEU A 78 3.58 -6.29 -1.83
C LEU A 78 4.11 -5.74 -0.49
N GLU A 79 4.16 -6.60 0.53
CA GLU A 79 4.70 -6.23 1.84
C GLU A 79 6.13 -5.69 1.73
N GLU A 80 7.00 -6.40 1.01
CA GLU A 80 8.39 -5.99 0.84
C GLU A 80 8.53 -4.73 -0.01
N ALA A 81 7.73 -4.57 -1.07
CA ALA A 81 7.71 -3.36 -1.89
C ALA A 81 7.36 -2.12 -1.05
N LEU A 82 6.33 -2.21 -0.18
CA LEU A 82 5.97 -1.13 0.73
C LEU A 82 7.08 -0.84 1.75
N ARG A 83 7.77 -1.88 2.26
CA ARG A 83 8.90 -1.72 3.20
C ARG A 83 10.11 -1.02 2.55
N ILE A 84 10.42 -1.35 1.30
CA ILE A 84 11.48 -0.68 0.54
C ILE A 84 11.09 0.77 0.29
N PHE A 85 9.83 1.01 -0.09
CA PHE A 85 9.33 2.35 -0.37
C PHE A 85 9.48 3.28 0.83
N ILE A 86 8.99 2.90 2.02
CA ILE A 86 9.08 3.77 3.22
C ILE A 86 10.53 4.10 3.63
N ARG A 87 11.50 3.23 3.31
CA ARG A 87 12.93 3.45 3.60
C ARG A 87 13.64 4.30 2.55
N SER A 88 13.00 4.50 1.40
CA SER A 88 13.59 5.21 0.28
C SER A 88 13.55 6.73 0.51
N PRO A 89 14.58 7.49 0.10
CA PRO A 89 14.52 8.95 0.10
C PRO A 89 13.35 9.47 -0.75
N ALA A 90 12.79 10.63 -0.38
CA ALA A 90 11.65 11.23 -1.08
C ALA A 90 11.85 11.36 -2.62
N PRO A 91 13.03 11.77 -3.14
CA PRO A 91 13.26 11.78 -4.59
C PRO A 91 13.14 10.39 -5.22
N CYS A 92 13.68 9.36 -4.55
CA CYS A 92 13.62 7.98 -5.03
C CYS A 92 12.18 7.45 -5.03
N LYS A 93 11.39 7.76 -4.00
CA LYS A 93 9.97 7.40 -3.94
C LYS A 93 9.18 7.91 -5.15
N LYS A 94 9.36 9.18 -5.52
CA LYS A 94 8.73 9.76 -6.71
C LYS A 94 9.13 9.03 -8.00
N ILE A 95 10.42 8.70 -8.14
CA ILE A 95 10.92 7.91 -9.28
C ILE A 95 10.28 6.52 -9.30
N THR A 96 10.23 5.83 -8.16
CA THR A 96 9.57 4.52 -8.03
C THR A 96 8.12 4.58 -8.49
N LEU A 97 7.36 5.59 -8.06
CA LEU A 97 5.96 5.74 -8.47
C LEU A 97 5.81 5.97 -9.97
N SER A 98 6.68 6.79 -10.56
CA SER A 98 6.70 7.04 -12.00
C SER A 98 7.01 5.77 -12.81
N VAL A 99 8.01 5.00 -12.38
CA VAL A 99 8.37 3.72 -13.00
C VAL A 99 7.21 2.73 -12.90
N VAL A 100 6.62 2.57 -11.72
CA VAL A 100 5.48 1.66 -11.51
C VAL A 100 4.28 2.07 -12.37
N ALA A 101 3.95 3.36 -12.42
CA ALA A 101 2.88 3.87 -13.28
C ALA A 101 3.13 3.60 -14.76
N THR A 102 4.36 3.80 -15.23
CA THR A 102 4.78 3.48 -16.61
C THR A 102 4.61 2.00 -16.92
N LEU A 103 5.03 1.11 -16.01
CA LEU A 103 4.88 -0.34 -16.16
C LEU A 103 3.41 -0.79 -16.17
N LEU A 104 2.53 -0.03 -15.54
CA LEU A 104 1.08 -0.24 -15.56
C LEU A 104 0.40 0.41 -16.79
N GLY A 105 1.15 1.07 -17.67
CA GLY A 105 0.61 1.77 -18.84
C GLY A 105 -0.10 3.08 -18.49
N ARG A 106 0.13 3.65 -17.30
CA ARG A 106 -0.40 4.96 -16.89
C ARG A 106 0.53 6.07 -17.40
N SER A 107 -0.05 7.07 -18.05
CA SER A 107 0.69 8.21 -18.61
C SER A 107 1.22 9.16 -17.53
N GLU A 108 0.55 9.20 -16.37
CA GLU A 108 0.90 10.07 -15.25
C GLU A 108 0.60 9.39 -13.90
N VAL A 109 1.34 9.81 -12.88
CA VAL A 109 1.06 9.48 -11.48
C VAL A 109 0.17 10.59 -10.93
N ARG A 110 -1.14 10.36 -10.87
CA ARG A 110 -2.12 11.27 -10.28
C ARG A 110 -2.91 10.55 -9.20
#